data_AF-A0A957PGN9-F1
#
_entry.id   AF-A0A957PGN9-F1
#
_cell.length_a   1.000
_cell.length_b   1.000
_cell.length_c   1.000
_cell.angle_alpha   90.00
_cell.angle_beta   90.00
_cell.angle_gamma   90.00
#
_symmetry.space_group_name_H-M   'P 1'
#
loop_
_entity.id
_entity.type
_entity.pdbx_description
1 polymer ?
#
loop_
_entity_poly.entity_id
_entity_poly.type
_entity_poly.pdbx_seq_one_letter_code
_entity_poly.pdbx_strand_id
1 'polypeptide(L)'
;EQVQQNGRDIDWPLLLTTGQGRFCGVHLHVWNRWAEPAQAAESWWYGQWDRKNIDWWWGEGDEKFFVDGETFPSTFGTGSEDYIGYAWAAEPPFPTFESAFACQPYIELNANGHTSVNRFQICDNVPFTHSFEASIEKYKPNRWSDGTQLGHNSCLYAAVAYWYQGAGETDPYGPAPVSERVGYYSEP
;
A
#
# COMPACT_ATOMS: atom_id res chain seq x y z
N GLU A 1 9.81 10.90 -0.71
CA GLU A 1 9.99 9.47 -0.40
C GLU A 1 11.38 9.31 0.20
N GLN A 2 11.49 8.74 1.40
CA GLN A 2 12.77 8.23 1.87
C GLN A 2 12.91 6.83 1.29
N VAL A 3 13.76 6.67 0.28
CA VAL A 3 14.07 5.35 -0.30
C VAL A 3 15.10 4.67 0.60
N GLN A 4 14.82 3.44 1.04
CA GLN A 4 15.79 2.65 1.80
C GLN A 4 16.91 2.15 0.89
N GLN A 5 18.13 2.70 1.01
CA GLN A 5 19.24 2.46 0.06
C GLN A 5 20.03 1.14 0.27
N ASN A 6 19.46 0.15 0.96
CA ASN A 6 20.16 -1.10 1.32
C ASN A 6 19.56 -2.33 0.63
N GLY A 7 19.19 -2.21 -0.65
CA GLY A 7 18.52 -3.29 -1.39
C GLY A 7 17.06 -3.48 -1.01
N ARG A 8 16.47 -2.44 -0.41
CA ARG A 8 15.06 -2.35 0.01
C ARG A 8 14.38 -1.19 -0.70
N ASP A 9 14.81 -0.92 -1.92
CA ASP A 9 14.48 0.29 -2.67
C ASP A 9 12.97 0.41 -2.95
N ILE A 10 12.25 -0.72 -2.97
CA ILE A 10 10.81 -0.79 -3.17
C ILE A 10 10.00 -0.76 -1.85
N ASP A 11 10.65 -0.96 -0.70
CA ASP A 11 9.99 -0.91 0.61
C ASP A 11 9.64 0.54 0.94
N TRP A 12 8.36 0.87 0.88
CA TRP A 12 7.85 2.20 1.20
C TRP A 12 7.43 2.25 2.67
N PRO A 13 7.95 3.19 3.47
CA PRO A 13 7.72 3.21 4.90
C PRO A 13 6.28 3.63 5.23
N LEU A 14 5.58 2.78 6.00
CA LEU A 14 4.29 3.08 6.62
C LEU A 14 4.47 3.75 7.98
N LEU A 15 5.38 3.23 8.80
CA LEU A 15 5.70 3.76 10.13
C LEU A 15 7.16 3.45 10.47
N LEU A 16 7.90 4.49 10.88
CA LEU A 16 9.25 4.39 11.41
C LEU A 16 9.25 5.07 12.78
N THR A 17 9.50 4.31 13.83
CA THR A 17 9.50 4.86 15.19
C THR A 17 10.45 4.15 16.14
N THR A 18 10.74 4.80 17.25
CA THR A 18 11.56 4.29 18.36
C THR A 18 10.79 4.38 19.67
N GLY A 19 11.28 3.67 20.69
CA GLY A 19 10.63 3.56 21.98
C GLY A 19 9.73 2.33 22.08
N GLN A 20 9.05 2.19 23.22
CA GLN A 20 8.09 1.10 23.43
C GLN A 20 6.72 1.46 22.85
N GLY A 21 6.05 0.51 22.21
CA GLY A 21 4.74 0.75 21.63
C GLY A 21 4.07 -0.46 21.00
N ARG A 22 3.04 -0.19 20.20
CA ARG A 22 2.38 -1.18 19.34
C ARG A 22 1.80 -0.56 18.09
N PHE A 23 1.95 -1.24 16.97
CA PHE A 23 1.32 -0.90 15.70
C PHE A 23 -0.09 -1.49 15.63
N CYS A 24 -1.07 -0.69 15.21
CA CYS A 24 -2.50 -1.00 15.26
C CYS A 24 -3.16 -0.96 13.89
N GLY A 25 -2.39 -0.87 12.81
CA GLY A 25 -2.88 -0.98 11.44
C GLY A 25 -2.74 0.31 10.64
N VAL A 26 -3.41 0.34 9.49
CA VAL A 26 -3.19 1.33 8.44
C VAL A 26 -4.47 1.60 7.65
N HIS A 27 -4.66 2.85 7.25
CA HIS A 27 -5.42 3.22 6.06
C HIS A 27 -4.43 3.42 4.92
N LEU A 28 -4.64 2.74 3.80
CA LEU A 28 -3.85 2.91 2.59
C LEU A 28 -4.77 3.41 1.48
N HIS A 29 -4.35 4.50 0.85
CA HIS A 29 -4.93 5.02 -0.38
C HIS A 29 -3.93 4.84 -1.52
N VAL A 30 -4.44 4.34 -2.63
CA VAL A 30 -3.69 4.18 -3.87
C VAL A 30 -4.38 4.96 -4.97
N TRP A 31 -3.60 5.79 -5.67
CA TRP A 31 -3.97 6.38 -6.94
C TRP A 31 -3.20 5.67 -8.05
N ASN A 32 -3.85 4.73 -8.72
CA ASN A 32 -3.27 3.98 -9.81
C ASN A 32 -4.00 4.32 -11.10
N ARG A 33 -3.32 5.03 -12.01
CA ARG A 33 -3.91 5.54 -13.25
C ARG A 33 -3.10 5.06 -14.45
N TRP A 34 -3.78 4.56 -15.47
CA TRP A 34 -3.16 4.17 -16.73
C TRP A 34 -3.98 4.60 -17.94
N ALA A 35 -3.29 4.71 -19.08
CA ALA A 35 -3.93 4.97 -20.36
C ALA A 35 -4.79 3.77 -20.78
N GLU A 36 -5.96 4.04 -21.37
CA GLU A 36 -6.81 2.98 -21.91
C GLU A 36 -6.04 2.19 -22.99
N PRO A 37 -5.92 0.86 -22.87
CA PRO A 37 -5.18 0.07 -23.84
C PRO A 37 -5.91 0.01 -25.18
N ALA A 38 -5.15 -0.15 -26.26
CA ALA A 38 -5.70 -0.26 -27.61
C ALA A 38 -6.54 -1.54 -27.79
N GLN A 39 -6.19 -2.61 -27.09
CA GLN A 39 -6.94 -3.86 -27.06
C GLN A 39 -7.85 -3.89 -25.83
N ALA A 40 -9.15 -3.99 -26.08
CA ALA A 40 -10.13 -4.17 -25.01
C ALA A 40 -9.81 -5.41 -24.17
N ALA A 41 -10.16 -5.33 -22.90
CA ALA A 41 -10.08 -6.46 -21.99
C ALA A 41 -10.95 -7.62 -22.50
N GLU A 42 -10.41 -8.85 -22.50
CA GLU A 42 -11.20 -10.05 -22.84
C GLU A 42 -12.11 -10.50 -21.69
N SER A 43 -11.89 -9.94 -20.50
CA SER A 43 -12.63 -10.18 -19.28
C SER A 43 -12.63 -8.88 -18.46
N TRP A 44 -12.92 -8.95 -17.16
CA TRP A 44 -12.74 -7.77 -16.31
C TRP A 44 -11.28 -7.35 -16.18
N TRP A 45 -10.35 -8.30 -16.22
CA TRP A 45 -8.93 -8.00 -16.33
C TRP A 45 -8.59 -7.69 -17.79
N TYR A 46 -7.72 -6.70 -18.01
CA TYR A 46 -7.11 -6.39 -19.29
C TYR A 46 -6.18 -7.53 -19.75
N GLY A 47 -6.74 -8.67 -20.13
CA GLY A 47 -6.01 -9.87 -20.58
C GLY A 47 -6.78 -11.17 -20.39
N GLN A 48 -6.06 -12.28 -20.42
CA GLN A 48 -6.49 -13.63 -20.04
C GLN A 48 -5.35 -14.36 -19.32
N TRP A 49 -5.48 -14.61 -18.02
CA TRP A 49 -4.45 -15.31 -17.23
C TRP A 49 -3.06 -14.65 -17.32
N ASP A 50 -2.09 -15.33 -17.93
CA ASP A 50 -0.73 -14.87 -18.17
C ASP A 50 -0.61 -13.93 -19.38
N ARG A 51 -1.67 -13.81 -20.20
CA ARG A 51 -1.72 -12.94 -21.38
C ARG A 51 -2.38 -11.60 -21.04
N LYS A 52 -1.62 -10.71 -20.43
CA LYS A 52 -2.08 -9.37 -20.04
C LYS A 52 -1.87 -8.35 -21.17
N ASN A 53 -2.91 -7.58 -21.48
CA ASN A 53 -2.84 -6.40 -22.36
C ASN A 53 -2.27 -5.18 -21.60
N ILE A 54 -2.44 -5.15 -20.28
CA ILE A 54 -1.76 -4.22 -19.38
C ILE A 54 -1.51 -4.91 -18.03
N ASP A 55 -0.33 -4.66 -17.44
CA ASP A 55 -0.01 -5.14 -16.09
C ASP A 55 -0.26 -4.02 -15.07
N TRP A 56 -1.53 -3.87 -14.67
CA TRP A 56 -2.03 -2.72 -13.92
C TRP A 56 -2.08 -2.94 -12.41
N TRP A 57 -2.07 -4.18 -11.92
CA TRP A 57 -2.30 -4.44 -10.50
C TRP A 57 -1.17 -3.84 -9.63
N TRP A 58 -1.58 -3.14 -8.57
CA TRP A 58 -0.66 -2.46 -7.64
C TRP A 58 -0.35 -3.32 -6.41
N GLY A 59 -1.22 -4.28 -6.11
CA GLY A 59 -1.29 -4.95 -4.81
C GLY A 59 -0.27 -6.07 -4.58
N GLU A 60 0.51 -6.50 -5.56
CA GLU A 60 1.47 -7.62 -5.39
C GLU A 60 2.62 -7.35 -4.40
N GLY A 61 2.71 -6.16 -3.82
CA GLY A 61 3.82 -5.78 -2.93
C GLY A 61 3.64 -6.26 -1.48
N ASP A 62 4.66 -6.87 -0.91
CA ASP A 62 4.63 -7.44 0.44
C ASP A 62 4.76 -6.39 1.54
N GLU A 63 3.98 -6.52 2.63
CA GLU A 63 4.28 -5.85 3.88
C GLU A 63 5.46 -6.50 4.60
N LYS A 64 6.27 -5.68 5.27
CA LYS A 64 7.38 -6.14 6.10
C LYS A 64 7.43 -5.34 7.39
N PHE A 65 7.40 -6.05 8.52
CA PHE A 65 7.53 -5.43 9.84
C PHE A 65 8.80 -5.89 10.52
N PHE A 66 9.62 -4.91 10.90
CA PHE A 66 10.88 -5.06 11.61
C PHE A 66 10.68 -4.59 13.05
N VAL A 67 10.75 -5.53 13.98
CA VAL A 67 10.61 -5.27 15.42
C VAL A 67 11.99 -5.22 16.07
N ASP A 68 12.21 -4.17 16.87
CA ASP A 68 13.37 -4.01 17.77
C ASP A 68 14.74 -4.18 17.09
N GLY A 69 14.86 -3.69 15.85
CA GLY A 69 16.13 -3.63 15.11
C GLY A 69 16.53 -4.95 14.44
N GLU A 70 15.59 -5.87 14.24
CA GLU A 70 15.85 -7.10 13.52
C GLU A 70 16.38 -6.87 12.09
N THR A 71 17.23 -7.78 11.61
CA THR A 71 17.83 -7.68 10.25
C THR A 71 16.99 -8.37 9.17
N PHE A 72 16.03 -9.20 9.58
CA PHE A 72 15.04 -9.86 8.72
C PHE A 72 13.68 -9.69 9.39
N PRO A 73 12.62 -9.30 8.66
CA PRO A 73 11.37 -8.95 9.28
C PRO A 73 10.67 -10.20 9.83
N SER A 74 10.17 -10.11 11.05
CA SER A 74 9.40 -11.17 11.71
C SER A 74 8.00 -11.31 11.12
N THR A 75 7.48 -10.25 10.50
CA THR A 75 6.29 -10.31 9.63
C THR A 75 6.70 -10.04 8.20
N PHE A 76 6.45 -11.00 7.31
CA PHE A 76 6.74 -10.91 5.89
C PHE A 76 5.51 -11.42 5.13
N GLY A 77 4.95 -10.56 4.29
CA GLY A 77 3.70 -10.80 3.56
C GLY A 77 3.80 -11.60 2.27
N THR A 78 2.71 -11.56 1.51
CA THR A 78 2.59 -12.16 0.17
C THR A 78 1.94 -11.24 -0.87
N GLY A 79 1.50 -10.06 -0.44
CA GLY A 79 0.77 -9.09 -1.23
C GLY A 79 0.05 -8.09 -0.34
N SER A 80 -0.09 -6.86 -0.83
CA SER A 80 -0.81 -5.78 -0.18
C SER A 80 -2.29 -6.12 -0.01
N GLU A 81 -2.93 -6.76 -0.99
CA GLU A 81 -4.31 -7.25 -0.79
C GLU A 81 -4.42 -8.28 0.33
N ASP A 82 -3.45 -9.19 0.38
CA ASP A 82 -3.43 -10.31 1.31
C ASP A 82 -3.29 -9.78 2.74
N TYR A 83 -2.42 -8.78 2.92
CA TYR A 83 -2.27 -8.05 4.17
C TYR A 83 -3.56 -7.35 4.61
N ILE A 84 -4.25 -6.66 3.69
CA ILE A 84 -5.52 -6.01 4.00
C ILE A 84 -6.60 -7.04 4.34
N GLY A 85 -6.57 -8.22 3.73
CA GLY A 85 -7.46 -9.34 4.02
C GLY A 85 -8.44 -9.67 2.90
N TYR A 86 -8.06 -9.42 1.65
CA TYR A 86 -8.75 -9.93 0.46
C TYR A 86 -7.74 -10.57 -0.49
N ALA A 87 -8.21 -11.17 -1.58
CA ALA A 87 -7.36 -11.87 -2.54
C ALA A 87 -7.83 -11.59 -3.98
N TRP A 88 -6.98 -11.93 -4.95
CA TRP A 88 -7.31 -11.87 -6.39
C TRP A 88 -7.80 -10.49 -6.82
N ALA A 89 -7.06 -9.44 -6.45
CA ALA A 89 -7.34 -8.05 -6.84
C ALA A 89 -8.78 -7.53 -6.54
N ALA A 90 -9.52 -8.19 -5.65
CA ALA A 90 -10.95 -7.93 -5.41
C ALA A 90 -11.78 -7.96 -6.72
N GLU A 91 -11.58 -8.97 -7.56
CA GLU A 91 -12.31 -9.12 -8.81
C GLU A 91 -13.86 -9.09 -8.61
N PRO A 92 -14.61 -8.46 -9.54
CA PRO A 92 -16.07 -8.41 -9.50
C PRO A 92 -16.74 -9.78 -9.36
N PRO A 93 -17.95 -9.84 -8.78
CA PRO A 93 -18.82 -8.70 -8.50
C PRO A 93 -18.63 -8.05 -7.12
N PHE A 94 -17.57 -8.39 -6.36
CA PHE A 94 -17.38 -7.90 -5.00
C PHE A 94 -16.08 -7.07 -4.83
N PRO A 95 -15.89 -5.99 -5.61
CA PRO A 95 -14.70 -5.16 -5.53
C PRO A 95 -14.67 -4.28 -4.28
N THR A 96 -15.70 -4.34 -3.43
CA THR A 96 -15.73 -3.66 -2.14
C THR A 96 -16.20 -4.63 -1.09
N PHE A 97 -15.65 -4.52 0.12
CA PHE A 97 -16.10 -5.31 1.25
C PHE A 97 -15.99 -4.49 2.55
N GLU A 98 -16.76 -4.91 3.54
CA GLU A 98 -16.80 -4.28 4.86
C GLU A 98 -16.66 -5.35 5.94
N SER A 99 -15.75 -5.12 6.88
CA SER A 99 -15.59 -5.88 8.11
C SER A 99 -15.08 -4.94 9.21
N ALA A 100 -15.22 -5.35 10.47
CA ALA A 100 -14.82 -4.53 11.60
C ALA A 100 -13.30 -4.23 11.62
N PHE A 101 -12.48 -5.15 11.11
CA PHE A 101 -11.01 -5.06 11.16
C PHE A 101 -10.36 -4.87 9.80
N ALA A 102 -11.12 -4.95 8.71
CA ALA A 102 -10.62 -4.75 7.36
C ALA A 102 -11.74 -4.28 6.44
N CYS A 103 -11.46 -3.37 5.52
CA CYS A 103 -12.43 -3.00 4.50
C CYS A 103 -11.78 -2.39 3.26
N GLN A 104 -12.46 -2.54 2.13
CA GLN A 104 -12.22 -1.79 0.89
C GLN A 104 -13.45 -0.94 0.61
N PRO A 105 -13.58 0.25 1.23
CA PRO A 105 -14.75 1.10 1.08
C PRO A 105 -14.87 1.73 -0.32
N TYR A 106 -13.77 1.81 -1.07
CA TYR A 106 -13.79 2.41 -2.41
C TYR A 106 -12.73 1.79 -3.31
N ILE A 107 -13.13 1.49 -4.53
CA ILE A 107 -12.26 1.26 -5.68
C ILE A 107 -13.01 1.67 -6.94
N GLU A 108 -12.29 2.23 -7.92
CA GLU A 108 -12.86 2.38 -9.27
C GLU A 108 -13.27 1.02 -9.85
N LEU A 109 -14.38 0.95 -10.58
CA LEU A 109 -14.90 -0.33 -11.08
C LEU A 109 -13.96 -1.10 -11.99
N ASN A 110 -12.99 -0.44 -12.62
CA ASN A 110 -11.93 -1.03 -13.43
C ASN A 110 -10.55 -0.91 -12.77
N ALA A 111 -10.52 -0.55 -11.48
CA ALA A 111 -9.34 -0.23 -10.68
C ALA A 111 -8.45 0.91 -11.24
N ASN A 112 -8.87 1.61 -12.30
CA ASN A 112 -8.13 2.67 -12.96
C ASN A 112 -8.42 4.03 -12.32
N GLY A 113 -7.95 4.19 -11.09
CA GLY A 113 -7.98 5.45 -10.36
C GLY A 113 -7.78 5.23 -8.87
N HIS A 114 -8.75 5.66 -8.08
CA HIS A 114 -8.65 5.58 -6.62
C HIS A 114 -8.98 4.19 -6.09
N THR A 115 -8.18 3.74 -5.14
CA THR A 115 -8.47 2.62 -4.25
C THR A 115 -8.23 3.07 -2.82
N SER A 116 -9.14 2.70 -1.91
CA SER A 116 -9.02 2.99 -0.48
C SER A 116 -9.27 1.71 0.29
N VAL A 117 -8.32 1.37 1.17
CA VAL A 117 -8.37 0.16 2.00
C VAL A 117 -7.98 0.47 3.43
N ASN A 118 -8.56 -0.26 4.39
CA ASN A 118 -8.24 -0.15 5.80
C ASN A 118 -7.96 -1.54 6.37
N ARG A 119 -6.97 -1.61 7.26
CA ARG A 119 -6.71 -2.75 8.14
C ARG A 119 -6.51 -2.23 9.56
N PHE A 120 -7.31 -2.71 10.49
CA PHE A 120 -7.22 -2.37 11.91
C PHE A 120 -6.74 -3.59 12.70
N GLN A 121 -5.50 -3.52 13.16
CA GLN A 121 -4.88 -4.57 13.96
C GLN A 121 -5.15 -4.35 15.44
N ILE A 122 -6.36 -4.67 15.88
CA ILE A 122 -6.77 -4.48 17.28
C ILE A 122 -6.31 -5.69 18.11
N CYS A 123 -6.81 -6.88 17.77
CA CYS A 123 -6.47 -8.13 18.46
C CYS A 123 -5.09 -8.67 18.08
N ASP A 124 -4.63 -8.32 16.88
CA ASP A 124 -3.40 -8.74 16.20
C ASP A 124 -2.42 -7.57 16.00
N ASN A 125 -2.39 -6.63 16.97
CA ASN A 125 -1.40 -5.56 17.00
C ASN A 125 0.03 -6.10 17.09
N VAL A 126 1.00 -5.32 16.59
CA VAL A 126 2.43 -5.69 16.60
C VAL A 126 3.15 -4.89 17.69
N PRO A 127 3.46 -5.51 18.85
CA PRO A 127 4.18 -4.83 19.93
C PRO A 127 5.68 -4.71 19.63
N PHE A 128 6.29 -3.65 20.15
CA PHE A 128 7.73 -3.39 20.06
C PHE A 128 8.25 -2.69 21.32
N THR A 129 9.53 -2.86 21.64
CA THR A 129 10.15 -2.38 22.90
C THR A 129 11.12 -1.22 22.68
N HIS A 130 11.80 -1.20 21.55
CA HIS A 130 12.90 -0.29 21.25
C HIS A 130 12.70 0.44 19.92
N SER A 131 12.23 -0.26 18.89
CA SER A 131 11.99 0.34 17.58
C SER A 131 11.02 -0.48 16.75
N PHE A 132 10.37 0.19 15.81
CA PHE A 132 9.49 -0.44 14.85
C PHE A 132 9.61 0.22 13.51
N GLU A 133 9.76 -0.62 12.50
CA GLU A 133 9.71 -0.23 11.11
C GLU A 133 8.66 -1.11 10.40
N ALA A 134 7.58 -0.46 9.95
CA ALA A 134 6.64 -1.06 9.03
C ALA A 134 6.84 -0.45 7.64
N SER A 135 6.93 -1.33 6.65
CA SER A 135 6.95 -0.97 5.24
C SER A 135 5.98 -1.82 4.44
N ILE A 136 5.59 -1.32 3.28
CA ILE A 136 4.88 -2.08 2.26
C ILE A 136 5.59 -1.87 0.92
N GLU A 137 5.78 -2.91 0.14
CA GLU A 137 6.42 -2.77 -1.16
C GLU A 137 5.53 -1.99 -2.12
N LYS A 138 6.12 -1.01 -2.78
CA LYS A 138 5.51 -0.38 -3.95
C LYS A 138 5.85 -1.21 -5.18
N TYR A 139 4.99 -2.19 -5.46
CA TYR A 139 5.14 -3.09 -6.60
C TYR A 139 5.21 -2.33 -7.94
N LYS A 140 4.49 -1.20 -8.03
CA LYS A 140 4.58 -0.26 -9.16
C LYS A 140 5.34 1.01 -8.73
N PRO A 141 6.36 1.45 -9.49
CA PRO A 141 6.96 2.76 -9.26
C PRO A 141 5.93 3.88 -9.52
N ASN A 142 6.20 5.08 -9.00
CA ASN A 142 5.35 6.26 -9.16
C ASN A 142 4.96 6.54 -10.61
N ARG A 143 5.86 6.23 -11.54
CA ARG A 143 5.60 6.21 -12.97
C ARG A 143 5.96 4.84 -13.50
N TRP A 144 5.00 4.16 -14.13
CA TRP A 144 5.17 2.80 -14.65
C TRP A 144 4.72 2.70 -16.11
N SER A 145 5.02 1.56 -16.73
CA SER A 145 4.74 1.28 -18.15
C SER A 145 4.32 -0.18 -18.29
N ASP A 146 3.45 -0.45 -19.26
CA ASP A 146 3.08 -1.79 -19.72
C ASP A 146 4.04 -2.35 -20.78
N GLY A 147 5.15 -1.66 -21.04
CA GLY A 147 6.11 -1.99 -22.09
C GLY A 147 5.75 -1.47 -23.48
N THR A 148 4.58 -0.84 -23.64
CA THR A 148 4.13 -0.24 -24.91
C THR A 148 4.21 1.29 -24.91
N GLN A 149 4.07 1.91 -23.73
CA GLN A 149 4.25 3.36 -23.54
C GLN A 149 5.06 3.63 -22.27
N LEU A 150 6.31 4.08 -22.41
CA LEU A 150 7.15 4.41 -21.25
C LEU A 150 6.61 5.63 -20.49
N GLY A 151 6.26 5.44 -19.22
CA GLY A 151 6.11 6.54 -18.25
C GLY A 151 4.82 7.33 -18.27
N HIS A 152 3.77 6.87 -18.95
CA HIS A 152 2.46 7.54 -18.96
C HIS A 152 1.56 7.13 -17.78
N ASN A 153 1.79 5.96 -17.18
CA ASN A 153 0.97 5.49 -16.07
C ASN A 153 1.56 5.95 -14.74
N SER A 154 0.71 6.05 -13.72
CA SER A 154 1.07 6.49 -12.37
C SER A 154 0.57 5.52 -11.32
N CYS A 155 1.34 5.33 -10.26
CA CYS A 155 0.89 4.61 -9.07
C CYS A 155 1.42 5.29 -7.81
N LEU A 156 0.56 6.04 -7.11
CA LEU A 156 0.93 6.88 -5.98
C LEU A 156 0.24 6.39 -4.72
N TYR A 157 0.99 6.34 -3.62
CA TYR A 157 0.51 5.82 -2.34
C TYR A 157 0.42 6.97 -1.34
N ALA A 158 -0.63 6.96 -0.54
CA ALA A 158 -0.76 7.76 0.67
C ALA A 158 -1.28 6.85 1.79
N ALA A 159 -0.76 7.02 3.00
CA ALA A 159 -1.17 6.15 4.12
C ALA A 159 -1.32 6.94 5.41
N VAL A 160 -2.14 6.40 6.30
CA VAL A 160 -2.25 6.80 7.71
C VAL A 160 -1.97 5.57 8.55
N ALA A 161 -0.85 5.58 9.26
CA ALA A 161 -0.52 4.57 10.25
C ALA A 161 -1.24 4.87 11.58
N TYR A 162 -1.76 3.84 12.23
CA TYR A 162 -2.33 3.91 13.58
C TYR A 162 -1.41 3.16 14.54
N TRP A 163 -0.90 3.83 15.57
CA TRP A 163 -0.05 3.19 16.59
C TRP A 163 -0.20 3.87 17.95
N TYR A 164 0.29 3.19 18.98
CA TYR A 164 0.47 3.75 20.31
C TYR A 164 1.94 3.67 20.71
N GLN A 165 2.41 4.66 21.47
CA GLN A 165 3.69 4.63 22.17
C GLN A 165 3.49 4.71 23.68
N GLY A 166 4.49 4.24 24.42
CA GLY A 166 4.56 4.33 25.87
C GLY A 166 4.56 5.78 26.35
N ALA A 167 4.17 5.98 27.62
CA ALA A 167 4.19 7.29 28.22
C ALA A 167 5.63 7.85 28.28
N GLY A 168 5.81 9.08 27.81
CA GLY A 168 7.11 9.76 27.78
C GLY A 168 7.95 9.48 26.54
N GLU A 169 7.49 8.60 25.64
CA GLU A 169 8.12 8.41 24.34
C GLU A 169 7.89 9.62 23.42
N THR A 170 8.78 9.77 22.44
CA THR A 170 8.70 10.86 21.45
C THR A 170 7.94 10.39 20.21
N ASP A 171 6.93 11.17 19.80
CA ASP A 171 6.31 11.02 18.48
C ASP A 171 7.25 11.62 17.42
N PRO A 172 7.81 10.81 16.49
CA PRO A 172 8.72 11.32 15.47
C PRO A 172 7.98 12.07 14.34
N TYR A 173 6.65 12.02 14.29
CA TYR A 173 5.84 12.63 13.24
C TYR A 173 5.23 13.96 13.70
N GLY A 174 5.81 15.06 13.25
CA GLY A 174 5.22 16.38 13.43
C GLY A 174 4.01 16.62 12.52
N PRO A 175 3.22 17.69 12.76
CA PRO A 175 2.15 18.09 11.86
C PRO A 175 2.67 18.37 10.45
N ALA A 176 2.08 17.71 9.44
CA ALA A 176 2.40 17.98 8.03
C ALA A 176 1.68 19.24 7.52
N PRO A 177 2.36 20.14 6.79
CA PRO A 177 1.72 21.32 6.19
C PRO A 177 0.66 20.91 5.17
N VAL A 178 -0.36 21.75 4.97
CA VAL A 178 -1.48 21.45 4.04
C VAL A 178 -0.96 21.14 2.63
N SER A 179 0.07 21.86 2.16
CA SER A 179 0.69 21.67 0.85
C SER A 179 1.29 20.28 0.63
N GLU A 180 1.62 19.56 1.70
CA GLU A 180 2.14 18.18 1.65
C GLU A 180 1.02 17.13 1.82
N ARG A 181 -0.20 17.56 2.16
CA ARG A 181 -1.37 16.69 2.38
C ARG A 181 -2.38 16.73 1.24
N VAL A 182 -2.23 17.63 0.28
CA VAL A 182 -3.15 17.81 -0.85
C VAL A 182 -2.39 17.70 -2.17
N GLY A 183 -3.08 17.29 -3.24
CA GLY A 183 -2.51 17.26 -4.58
C GLY A 183 -1.35 16.28 -4.77
N TYR A 184 -1.21 15.29 -3.89
CA TYR A 184 -0.22 14.22 -4.09
C TYR A 184 -0.56 13.34 -5.29
N TYR A 185 -1.82 13.35 -5.74
CA TYR A 185 -2.23 12.84 -7.03
C TYR A 185 -2.64 13.99 -7.95
N SER A 186 -2.40 13.81 -9.25
CA SER A 186 -2.87 14.68 -10.31
C SER A 186 -3.56 13.81 -11.36
N GLU A 187 -4.74 14.26 -11.81
CA GLU A 187 -5.32 13.78 -13.05
C GLU A 187 -4.45 14.28 -14.22
N PRO A 188 -4.21 13.46 -15.26
CA PRO A 188 -3.44 13.87 -16.44
C PRO A 188 -4.02 15.08 -17.17
#